data_AF-A0A558EW79-F1
#
_entry.id   AF-A0A558EW79-F1
#
_cell.length_a   1.000
_cell.length_b   1.000
_cell.length_c   1.000
_cell.angle_alpha   90.00
_cell.angle_beta   90.00
_cell.angle_gamma   90.00
#
_symmetry.space_group_name_H-M   'P 1'
#
loop_
_entity.id
_entity.type
_entity.pdbx_description
1 polymer ?
#
loop_
_entity_poly.entity_id
_entity_poly.type
_entity_poly.pdbx_seq_one_letter_code
_entity_poly.pdbx_strand_id
1 'polypeptide(L)' 'PDVVVPTGRHATESVLALDDASLDGFLDTVLDPVESERFGYTVVPLLHPSYRDVWLSRLGYELDEYLADLEALLPER' A
#
# COMPACT_ATOMS: atom_id res chain seq x y z
N PRO A 1 2.73 11.49 10.55
CA PRO A 1 2.12 11.54 9.20
C PRO A 1 0.73 10.94 9.30
N ASP A 2 -0.22 11.36 8.46
CA ASP A 2 -1.56 10.77 8.45
C ASP A 2 -1.55 9.42 7.71
N VAL A 3 -0.77 9.33 6.63
CA VAL A 3 -0.61 8.13 5.80
C VAL A 3 0.87 7.82 5.54
N VAL A 4 1.21 6.53 5.58
CA VAL A 4 2.52 5.97 5.20
C VAL A 4 2.32 5.05 3.99
N VAL A 5 3.10 5.27 2.93
CA VAL A 5 2.86 4.63 1.63
C VAL A 5 4.08 3.80 1.22
N PRO A 6 4.28 2.59 1.77
CA PRO A 6 5.42 1.75 1.43
C PRO A 6 5.30 1.18 0.02
N THR A 7 6.39 1.21 -0.75
CA THR A 7 6.41 0.67 -2.11
C THR A 7 7.08 -0.70 -2.15
N GLY A 8 6.31 -1.74 -2.43
CA GLY A 8 6.73 -3.12 -2.54
C GLY A 8 6.64 -3.90 -1.24
N ARG A 9 6.79 -5.23 -1.38
CA ARG A 9 6.67 -6.20 -0.28
C ARG A 9 7.56 -5.86 0.92
N HIS A 10 8.86 -5.68 0.71
CA HIS A 10 9.80 -5.49 1.83
C HIS A 10 9.57 -4.19 2.60
N ALA A 11 9.22 -3.11 1.91
CA ALA A 11 8.86 -1.85 2.56
C ALA A 11 7.59 -2.03 3.40
N THR A 12 6.59 -2.73 2.86
CA THR A 12 5.33 -3.02 3.55
C THR A 12 5.56 -3.86 4.81
N GLU A 13 6.29 -4.98 4.68
CA GLU A 13 6.67 -5.84 5.82
C GLU A 13 7.40 -5.05 6.91
N SER A 14 8.31 -4.15 6.53
CA SER A 14 9.08 -3.35 7.49
C SER A 14 8.20 -2.37 8.28
N VAL A 15 7.20 -1.77 7.63
CA VAL A 15 6.27 -0.85 8.29
C VAL A 15 5.31 -1.61 9.19
N LEU A 16 4.70 -2.70 8.71
CA LEU A 16 3.78 -3.52 9.51
C LEU A 16 4.45 -4.15 10.74
N ALA A 17 5.73 -4.52 10.63
CA ALA A 17 6.49 -5.04 11.76
C ALA A 17 6.66 -4.05 12.92
N LEU A 18 6.46 -2.74 12.69
CA LEU A 18 6.46 -1.74 13.77
C LEU A 18 5.25 -1.91 14.72
N ASP A 19 4.17 -2.53 14.23
CA ASP A 19 2.94 -2.90 14.93
C ASP A 19 2.89 -4.40 15.29
N ASP A 20 4.02 -5.12 15.21
CA ASP A 20 4.07 -6.58 15.39
C ASP A 20 3.14 -7.36 14.43
N ALA A 21 2.72 -6.73 13.32
CA ALA A 21 1.89 -7.32 12.28
C ALA A 21 2.74 -8.01 11.20
N SER A 22 2.21 -9.10 10.64
CA SER A 22 2.87 -9.86 9.57
C SER A 22 2.08 -9.78 8.27
N LEU A 23 2.79 -9.82 7.15
CA LEU A 23 2.20 -9.83 5.82
C LEU A 23 2.03 -11.26 5.29
N ASP A 24 0.81 -11.67 5.01
CA ASP A 24 0.50 -12.89 4.25
C ASP A 24 -0.13 -12.48 2.92
N GLY A 25 0.60 -12.71 1.82
CA GLY A 25 0.18 -12.27 0.48
C GLY A 25 0.29 -10.76 0.24
N PHE A 26 1.45 -10.29 -0.23
CA PHE A 26 1.64 -8.84 -0.52
C PHE A 26 0.62 -8.28 -1.52
N LEU A 27 0.33 -9.01 -2.59
CA LEU A 27 -0.53 -8.51 -3.66
C LEU A 27 -1.96 -8.26 -3.20
N ASP A 28 -2.43 -9.02 -2.21
CA ASP A 28 -3.77 -8.88 -1.64
C ASP A 28 -3.90 -7.63 -0.77
N THR A 29 -2.77 -7.04 -0.36
CA THR A 29 -2.73 -5.81 0.46
C THR A 29 -2.49 -4.53 -0.34
N VAL A 30 -2.27 -4.63 -1.66
CA VAL A 30 -2.02 -3.45 -2.49
C VAL A 30 -3.29 -2.60 -2.55
N LEU A 31 -3.17 -1.30 -2.22
CA LEU A 31 -4.29 -0.37 -2.05
C LEU A 31 -5.30 -0.76 -0.94
N ASP A 32 -4.94 -1.70 -0.06
CA ASP A 32 -5.76 -2.06 1.11
C ASP A 32 -5.23 -1.33 2.35
N PRO A 33 -5.94 -0.31 2.89
CA PRO A 33 -5.46 0.46 4.02
C PRO A 33 -5.43 -0.34 5.31
N VAL A 34 -4.33 -0.25 6.04
CA VAL A 34 -4.17 -0.86 7.36
C VAL A 34 -3.91 0.22 8.39
N GLU A 35 -4.79 0.35 9.38
CA GLU A 35 -4.58 1.28 10.49
C GLU A 35 -3.52 0.74 11.45
N SER A 36 -2.53 1.58 11.76
CA SER A 36 -1.54 1.28 12.80
C SER A 36 -2.15 1.55 14.18
N GLU A 37 -2.39 0.50 14.96
CA GLU A 37 -2.88 0.67 16.34
C GLU A 37 -1.87 1.40 17.24
N ARG A 38 -0.57 1.21 17.01
CA ARG A 38 0.48 1.80 17.86
C ARG A 38 0.73 3.27 17.55
N PHE A 39 0.68 3.67 16.28
CA PHE A 39 1.11 4.99 15.84
C PHE A 39 -0.02 5.87 15.32
N GLY A 40 -1.20 5.31 15.07
CA GLY A 40 -2.38 6.06 14.63
C GLY A 40 -2.28 6.63 13.20
N TYR A 41 -1.32 6.15 12.39
CA TYR A 41 -1.28 6.45 10.95
C TYR A 41 -1.90 5.30 10.16
N THR A 42 -2.32 5.58 8.92
CA THR A 42 -2.75 4.54 7.98
C THR A 42 -1.58 4.11 7.10
N VAL A 43 -1.41 2.81 6.90
CA VAL A 43 -0.46 2.22 5.95
C VAL A 43 -1.22 1.87 4.67
N VAL A 44 -0.77 2.38 3.53
CA VAL A 44 -1.33 2.00 2.21
C VAL A 44 -0.23 1.35 1.37
N PRO A 45 -0.18 0.01 1.29
CA PRO A 45 0.82 -0.70 0.51
C PRO A 45 0.67 -0.43 -0.99
N LEU A 46 1.77 -0.10 -1.66
CA LEU A 46 1.80 0.12 -3.11
C LEU A 46 2.73 -0.86 -3.82
N LEU A 47 2.47 -1.09 -5.11
CA LEU A 47 3.42 -1.77 -5.97
C LEU A 47 4.77 -1.04 -6.02
N HIS A 48 5.86 -1.82 -6.04
CA HIS A 48 7.17 -1.26 -6.26
C HIS A 48 7.28 -0.72 -7.70
N PRO A 49 7.79 0.50 -7.94
CA PRO A 49 7.85 1.11 -9.27
C PRO A 49 8.51 0.21 -10.33
N SER A 50 9.57 -0.53 -9.97
CA SER A 50 10.27 -1.43 -10.91
C SER A 50 9.43 -2.60 -11.43
N TYR A 51 8.34 -2.98 -10.75
CA TYR A 51 7.49 -4.10 -11.14
C TYR A 51 6.02 -3.70 -11.34
N ARG A 52 5.70 -2.41 -11.19
CA ARG A 52 4.32 -1.91 -11.17
C ARG A 52 3.57 -2.32 -12.43
N ASP A 53 4.10 -2.02 -13.61
CA ASP A 53 3.38 -2.24 -14.87
C ASP A 53 3.09 -3.72 -15.14
N VAL A 54 3.96 -4.63 -14.66
CA VAL A 54 3.76 -6.08 -14.76
C VAL A 54 2.61 -6.54 -13.86
N TRP A 55 2.48 -5.94 -12.66
CA TRP A 55 1.49 -6.36 -11.67
C TRP A 55 0.16 -5.63 -11.81
N LEU A 56 0.14 -4.38 -12.26
CA LEU A 56 -1.10 -3.64 -12.54
C LEU A 56 -2.03 -4.43 -13.45
N SER A 57 -1.53 -4.86 -14.61
CA SER A 57 -2.32 -5.66 -15.55
C SER A 57 -2.79 -7.01 -14.98
N ARG A 58 -2.06 -7.60 -14.04
CA ARG A 58 -2.45 -8.87 -13.39
C ARG A 58 -3.49 -8.68 -12.29
N LEU A 59 -3.48 -7.51 -11.65
CA LEU A 59 -4.48 -7.10 -10.67
C LEU A 59 -5.74 -6.52 -11.34
N GLY A 60 -5.76 -6.42 -12.67
CA GLY A 60 -6.88 -5.88 -13.42
C GLY A 60 -6.97 -4.36 -13.41
N TYR A 61 -5.88 -3.68 -13.07
CA TYR A 61 -5.81 -2.22 -13.05
C TYR A 61 -5.18 -1.65 -14.33
N GLU A 62 -5.75 -0.55 -14.81
CA GLU A 62 -5.01 0.45 -15.57
C GLU A 62 -4.30 1.44 -14.62
N LEU A 63 -3.26 2.13 -15.11
CA LEU A 63 -2.49 3.06 -14.29
C LEU A 63 -3.35 4.19 -13.71
N ASP A 64 -4.26 4.73 -14.52
CA ASP A 64 -5.08 5.87 -14.14
C ASP A 64 -6.10 5.48 -13.05
N GLU A 65 -6.70 4.28 -13.13
CA GLU A 65 -7.54 3.72 -12.07
C GLU A 65 -6.75 3.52 -10.78
N TYR A 66 -5.56 2.92 -10.86
CA TYR A 66 -4.70 2.70 -9.70
C TYR A 66 -4.34 4.01 -8.98
N LEU A 67 -4.09 5.09 -9.74
CA LEU A 67 -3.78 6.40 -9.16
C LEU A 67 -5.03 7.08 -8.59
N ALA A 68 -6.19 6.93 -9.21
CA ALA A 68 -7.44 7.46 -8.71
C ALA A 68 -7.83 6.79 -7.37
N ASP A 69 -7.69 5.48 -7.28
CA ASP A 69 -7.95 4.74 -6.04
C ASP A 69 -6.95 5.12 -4.94
N LEU A 70 -5.67 5.30 -5.29
CA LEU A 70 -4.68 5.82 -4.35
C LEU A 70 -5.07 7.24 -3.86
N GLU A 71 -5.47 8.14 -4.75
CA GLU A 71 -5.86 9.50 -4.38
C GLU A 71 -7.04 9.51 -3.40
N ALA A 72 -8.03 8.63 -3.60
CA ALA A 72 -9.18 8.50 -2.71
C ALA A 72 -8.83 8.02 -1.28
N LEU A 73 -7.65 7.41 -1.09
CA LEU A 73 -7.15 6.94 0.20
C LEU A 73 -6.30 7.99 0.93
N LEU A 74 -5.91 9.08 0.26
CA LEU A 74 -5.08 10.11 0.86
C LEU A 74 -5.94 11.24 1.44
N PRO A 75 -5.54 11.85 2.56
CA PRO A 75 -6.25 12.99 3.11
C PRO A 75 -6.23 14.18 2.14
N GLU A 76 -7.29 14.99 2.18
CA GLU A 76 -7.35 16.24 1.45
C GLU A 76 -6.19 17.15 1.86
N ARG A 77 -5.62 17.85 0.87
CA ARG A 77 -4.42 18.68 1.03
C ARG A 77 -4.66 20.02 1.70
#